data_AF-A0A1C9WUD8-F1
#
_entry.id   AF-A0A1C9WUD8-F1
#
_cell.length_a   1.000
_cell.length_b   1.000
_cell.length_c   1.000
_cell.angle_alpha   90.00
_cell.angle_beta   90.00
_cell.angle_gamma   90.00
#
_symmetry.space_group_name_H-M   'P 1'
#
loop_
_entity.id
_entity.type
_entity.pdbx_description
1 polymer ?
#
loop_
_entity_poly.entity_id
_entity_poly.type
_entity_poly.pdbx_seq_one_letter_code
_entity_poly.pdbx_strand_id
1 'polypeptide(L)'
;MAERFWPAVPERIWDSIREEFTLPAAADLESHCQALGEPEAMRRAIRAFIGEETFCPGFQLRDGLFHEPALRLFDQAMSLKIPHNVFAAWMVTPLRAVSHSRPVDMLGSMTLLQSSLAAFADRYRPLEGRR
;
A
#
# COMPACT_ATOMS: atom_id res chain seq x y z
N MET A 1 -0.46 -23.83 18.17
CA MET A 1 0.10 -22.75 17.31
C MET A 1 -1.09 -21.96 16.78
N ALA A 2 -1.08 -20.63 16.90
CA ALA A 2 -2.19 -19.82 16.39
C ALA A 2 -2.09 -19.69 14.87
N GLU A 3 -3.19 -19.93 14.16
CA GLU A 3 -3.29 -19.66 12.74
C GLU A 3 -3.11 -18.15 12.49
N ARG A 4 -2.33 -17.81 11.45
CA ARG A 4 -2.05 -16.44 11.06
C ARG A 4 -2.85 -16.11 9.81
N PHE A 5 -3.52 -14.98 9.83
CA PHE A 5 -4.27 -14.45 8.71
C PHE A 5 -3.93 -12.98 8.53
N TRP A 6 -3.99 -12.53 7.27
CA TRP A 6 -3.97 -11.10 7.01
C TRP A 6 -5.19 -10.42 7.65
N PRO A 7 -5.02 -9.25 8.27
CA PRO A 7 -6.14 -8.55 8.89
C PRO A 7 -7.13 -8.11 7.81
N ALA A 8 -8.43 -8.24 8.11
CA ALA A 8 -9.47 -7.59 7.32
C ALA A 8 -9.26 -6.06 7.38
N VAL A 9 -9.42 -5.39 6.24
CA VAL A 9 -9.30 -3.93 6.17
C VAL A 9 -10.67 -3.31 6.41
N PRO A 10 -10.85 -2.51 7.48
CA PRO A 10 -12.12 -1.82 7.74
C PRO A 10 -12.43 -0.77 6.66
N GLU A 11 -13.70 -0.65 6.26
CA GLU A 11 -14.14 0.31 5.22
C GLU A 11 -13.71 1.75 5.50
N ARG A 12 -13.78 2.18 6.76
CA ARG A 12 -13.33 3.52 7.21
C ARG A 12 -11.89 3.88 6.81
N ILE A 13 -11.03 2.89 6.56
CA ILE A 13 -9.66 3.14 6.07
C ILE A 13 -9.70 3.68 4.64
N TRP A 14 -10.60 3.18 3.81
CA TRP A 14 -10.77 3.67 2.44
C TRP A 14 -11.34 5.08 2.41
N ASP A 15 -12.24 5.40 3.33
CA ASP A 15 -12.77 6.76 3.48
C ASP A 15 -11.67 7.73 3.88
N SER A 16 -10.83 7.37 4.85
CA SER A 16 -9.67 8.19 5.24
C SER A 16 -8.67 8.39 4.09
N ILE A 17 -8.38 7.33 3.31
CA ILE A 17 -7.51 7.46 2.13
C ILE A 17 -8.12 8.40 1.09
N ARG A 18 -9.43 8.26 0.84
CA ARG A 18 -10.14 9.09 -0.13
C ARG A 18 -10.13 10.57 0.27
N GLU A 19 -10.38 10.86 1.55
CA GLU A 19 -10.43 12.23 2.08
C GLU A 19 -9.06 12.92 2.06
N GLU A 20 -7.99 12.21 2.44
CA GLU A 20 -6.68 12.83 2.62
C GLU A 20 -5.80 12.76 1.37
N PHE A 21 -5.83 11.64 0.66
CA PHE A 21 -4.90 11.35 -0.43
C PHE A 21 -5.57 11.24 -1.78
N THR A 22 -6.90 11.30 -1.87
CA THR A 22 -7.70 10.85 -3.01
C THR A 22 -7.60 9.34 -3.26
N LEU A 23 -8.58 8.82 -4.01
CA LEU A 23 -8.66 7.41 -4.36
C LEU A 23 -9.20 7.27 -5.79
N PRO A 24 -8.44 7.70 -6.82
CA PRO A 24 -8.86 7.62 -8.22
C PRO A 24 -9.11 6.18 -8.67
N ALA A 25 -10.00 6.00 -9.65
CA ALA A 25 -10.17 4.70 -10.29
C ALA A 25 -8.90 4.33 -11.06
N ALA A 26 -8.63 3.02 -11.19
CA ALA A 26 -7.46 2.55 -11.91
C ALA A 26 -7.44 3.02 -13.38
N ALA A 27 -8.61 3.15 -14.01
CA ALA A 27 -8.76 3.65 -15.37
C ALA A 27 -8.37 5.14 -15.52
N ASP A 28 -8.65 5.96 -14.50
CA ASP A 28 -8.26 7.37 -14.49
C ASP A 28 -6.74 7.51 -14.40
N LEU A 29 -6.11 6.73 -13.51
CA LEU A 29 -4.66 6.73 -13.37
C LEU A 29 -3.97 6.17 -14.62
N GLU A 30 -4.51 5.12 -15.24
CA GLU A 30 -4.00 4.59 -16.50
C GLU A 30 -4.05 5.64 -17.61
N SER A 31 -5.17 6.34 -17.75
CA SER A 31 -5.33 7.44 -18.72
C SER A 31 -4.32 8.57 -18.46
N HIS A 32 -4.07 8.88 -17.19
CA HIS A 32 -3.05 9.85 -16.78
C HIS A 32 -1.63 9.42 -17.16
N CYS A 33 -1.26 8.16 -16.88
CA CYS A 33 0.03 7.60 -17.30
C CYS A 33 0.22 7.62 -18.83
N GLN A 34 -0.84 7.33 -19.59
CA GLN A 34 -0.81 7.44 -21.05
C GLN A 34 -0.56 8.87 -21.53
N ALA A 35 -1.22 9.86 -20.91
CA ALA A 35 -1.04 11.27 -21.25
C ALA A 35 0.39 11.78 -20.96
N LEU A 36 1.06 11.20 -19.96
CA LEU A 36 2.47 11.47 -19.65
C LEU A 36 3.46 10.73 -20.57
N GLY A 37 2.99 9.84 -21.45
CA GLY A 37 3.85 9.01 -22.31
C GLY A 37 4.48 7.82 -21.59
N GLU A 38 3.97 7.44 -20.42
CA GLU A 38 4.50 6.35 -19.57
C GLU A 38 3.42 5.28 -19.26
N PRO A 39 2.80 4.63 -20.26
CA PRO A 39 1.73 3.65 -20.02
C PRO A 39 2.18 2.46 -19.15
N GLU A 40 3.47 2.12 -19.21
CA GLU A 40 4.07 1.03 -18.44
C GLU A 40 4.15 1.32 -16.93
N ALA A 41 4.09 2.59 -16.52
CA ALA A 41 4.16 2.98 -15.11
C ALA A 41 2.99 2.40 -14.30
N MET A 42 1.83 2.19 -14.93
CA MET A 42 0.66 1.59 -14.31
C MET A 42 0.92 0.17 -13.77
N ARG A 43 1.92 -0.57 -14.31
CA ARG A 43 2.28 -1.91 -13.79
C ARG A 43 2.80 -1.87 -12.36
N ARG A 44 3.38 -0.75 -11.93
CA ARG A 44 3.95 -0.54 -10.59
C ARG A 44 2.94 0.02 -9.60
N ALA A 45 1.76 0.43 -10.07
CA ALA A 45 0.76 1.09 -9.25
C ALA A 45 0.28 0.20 -8.09
N ILE A 46 0.16 0.83 -6.92
CA ILE A 46 -0.52 0.28 -5.76
C ILE A 46 -2.01 0.33 -6.06
N ARG A 47 -2.67 -0.82 -5.94
CA ARG A 47 -4.11 -0.98 -6.23
C ARG A 47 -4.87 -1.36 -4.97
N ALA A 48 -6.04 -0.78 -4.75
CA ALA A 48 -6.99 -1.20 -3.73
C ALA A 48 -8.23 -1.76 -4.41
N PHE A 49 -8.61 -2.99 -4.05
CA PHE A 49 -9.78 -3.69 -4.58
C PHE A 49 -10.92 -3.51 -3.58
N ILE A 50 -11.95 -2.73 -3.94
CA ILE A 50 -13.05 -2.36 -3.04
C ILE A 50 -14.35 -2.70 -3.76
N GLY A 51 -15.11 -3.64 -3.20
CA GLY A 51 -16.24 -4.23 -3.93
C GLY A 51 -15.77 -4.86 -5.24
N GLU A 52 -16.38 -4.46 -6.36
CA GLU A 52 -16.03 -4.91 -7.71
C GLU A 52 -15.07 -3.95 -8.44
N GLU A 53 -14.68 -2.86 -7.78
CA GLU A 53 -13.90 -1.78 -8.38
C GLU A 53 -12.43 -1.82 -7.95
N THR A 54 -11.57 -1.27 -8.80
CA THR A 54 -10.13 -1.13 -8.52
C THR A 54 -9.75 0.33 -8.50
N PHE A 55 -9.15 0.75 -7.40
CA PHE A 55 -8.70 2.11 -7.17
C PHE A 55 -7.19 2.18 -6.95
N CYS A 56 -6.62 3.36 -7.09
CA CYS A 56 -5.21 3.62 -6.85
C CYS A 56 -5.07 4.65 -5.72
N PRO A 57 -4.61 4.28 -4.51
CA PRO A 57 -4.47 5.23 -3.41
C PRO A 57 -3.54 6.39 -3.78
N GLY A 58 -3.99 7.64 -3.65
CA GLY A 58 -3.25 8.78 -4.19
C GLY A 58 -1.95 9.13 -3.45
N PHE A 59 -1.69 8.56 -2.27
CA PHE A 59 -0.40 8.71 -1.57
C PHE A 59 0.79 8.14 -2.36
N GLN A 60 0.51 7.32 -3.38
CA GLN A 60 1.54 6.82 -4.30
C GLN A 60 1.95 7.87 -5.34
N LEU A 61 1.29 9.03 -5.36
CA LEU A 61 1.57 10.13 -6.26
C LEU A 61 2.13 11.32 -5.49
N ARG A 62 3.01 12.08 -6.14
CA ARG A 62 3.50 13.39 -5.70
C ARG A 62 3.57 14.27 -6.94
N ASP A 63 2.89 15.40 -6.89
CA ASP A 63 2.79 16.34 -8.03
C ASP A 63 2.34 15.67 -9.34
N GLY A 64 1.42 14.69 -9.22
CA GLY A 64 0.88 13.93 -10.35
C GLY A 64 1.81 12.83 -10.90
N LEU A 65 2.98 12.61 -10.32
CA LEU A 65 3.92 11.55 -10.71
C LEU A 65 4.04 10.48 -9.64
N PHE A 66 4.46 9.27 -10.00
CA PHE A 66 4.68 8.22 -9.02
C PHE A 66 5.76 8.61 -8.00
N HIS A 67 5.40 8.46 -6.72
CA HIS A 67 6.29 8.72 -5.61
C HIS A 67 7.15 7.47 -5.33
N GLU A 68 8.36 7.45 -5.87
CA GLU A 68 9.29 6.32 -5.85
C GLU A 68 9.48 5.64 -4.46
N PRO A 69 9.60 6.36 -3.33
CA PRO A 69 9.65 5.73 -2.02
C PRO A 69 8.45 4.82 -1.70
N ALA A 70 7.24 5.23 -2.07
CA ALA A 70 6.03 4.43 -1.86
C ALA A 70 6.06 3.16 -2.73
N LEU A 71 6.48 3.29 -4.00
CA LEU A 71 6.58 2.15 -4.91
C LEU A 71 7.65 1.14 -4.48
N ARG A 72 8.83 1.61 -4.06
CA ARG A 72 9.89 0.73 -3.52
C ARG A 72 9.44 -0.04 -2.29
N LEU A 73 8.67 0.61 -1.41
CA LEU A 73 8.12 -0.04 -0.24
C LEU A 73 7.05 -1.08 -0.62
N PHE A 74 6.28 -0.78 -1.66
CA PHE A 74 5.30 -1.72 -2.22
C PHE A 74 5.96 -2.93 -2.88
N ASP A 75 7.06 -2.76 -3.62
CA ASP A 75 7.83 -3.88 -4.18
C ASP A 75 8.29 -4.84 -3.08
N GLN A 76 8.74 -4.31 -1.95
CA GLN A 76 9.05 -5.12 -0.77
C GLN A 76 7.80 -5.81 -0.20
N ALA A 77 6.67 -5.12 -0.13
CA ALA A 77 5.41 -5.72 0.33
C ALA A 77 5.01 -6.92 -0.52
N MET A 78 5.20 -6.84 -1.85
CA MET A 78 4.94 -7.93 -2.79
C MET A 78 5.89 -9.11 -2.56
N SER A 79 7.18 -8.87 -2.35
CA SER A 79 8.14 -9.91 -1.93
C SER A 79 7.74 -10.57 -0.60
N LEU A 80 7.18 -9.77 0.31
CA LEU A 80 6.62 -10.23 1.58
C LEU A 80 5.21 -10.85 1.43
N LYS A 81 4.69 -11.02 0.21
CA LYS A 81 3.36 -11.59 -0.08
C LYS A 81 2.24 -10.87 0.70
N ILE A 82 2.41 -9.59 1.00
CA ILE A 82 1.39 -8.76 1.66
C ILE A 82 0.33 -8.41 0.60
N PRO A 83 -0.97 -8.67 0.84
CA PRO A 83 -2.02 -8.30 -0.11
C PRO A 83 -2.06 -6.78 -0.33
N HIS A 84 -2.43 -6.35 -1.54
CA HIS A 84 -2.41 -4.92 -1.88
C HIS A 84 -3.28 -4.08 -0.93
N ASN A 85 -4.49 -4.56 -0.61
CA ASN A 85 -5.39 -3.86 0.30
C ASN A 85 -4.79 -3.71 1.70
N VAL A 86 -4.12 -4.76 2.18
CA VAL A 86 -3.48 -4.77 3.50
C VAL A 86 -2.32 -3.80 3.52
N PHE A 87 -1.53 -3.74 2.44
CA PHE A 87 -0.45 -2.76 2.31
C PHE A 87 -1.00 -1.33 2.28
N ALA A 88 -2.04 -1.05 1.49
CA ALA A 88 -2.65 0.27 1.42
C ALA A 88 -3.20 0.72 2.78
N ALA A 89 -3.83 -0.20 3.53
CA ALA A 89 -4.27 0.08 4.89
C ALA A 89 -3.10 0.32 5.86
N TRP A 90 -2.04 -0.49 5.75
CA TRP A 90 -0.84 -0.34 6.57
C TRP A 90 -0.18 1.03 6.36
N MET A 91 -0.15 1.53 5.12
CA MET A 91 0.43 2.83 4.77
C MET A 91 -0.18 4.03 5.53
N VAL A 92 -1.46 3.94 5.90
CA VAL A 92 -2.18 4.99 6.62
C VAL A 92 -2.49 4.64 8.08
N THR A 93 -2.04 3.47 8.54
CA THR A 93 -2.25 3.04 9.93
C THR A 93 -1.06 3.47 10.80
N PRO A 94 -1.28 4.17 11.92
CA PRO A 94 -0.22 4.53 12.85
C PRO A 94 0.63 3.33 13.31
N LEU A 95 1.95 3.44 13.18
CA LEU A 95 2.88 2.42 13.66
C LEU A 95 3.16 2.64 15.15
N ARG A 96 2.83 1.64 15.98
CA ARG A 96 3.15 1.67 17.42
C ARG A 96 4.65 1.75 17.70
N ALA A 97 5.48 1.21 16.81
CA ALA A 97 6.92 1.17 16.96
C ALA A 97 7.60 2.53 16.73
N VAL A 98 6.90 3.49 16.11
CA VAL A 98 7.48 4.78 15.73
C VAL A 98 6.51 5.91 16.04
N SER A 99 6.55 6.42 17.28
CA SER A 99 5.87 7.66 17.70
C SER A 99 4.40 7.82 17.27
N HIS A 100 3.69 6.73 16.95
CA HIS A 100 2.35 6.75 16.36
C HIS A 100 2.23 7.49 15.01
N SER A 101 3.34 7.64 14.26
CA SER A 101 3.32 8.16 12.88
C SER A 101 2.86 7.08 11.89
N ARG A 102 2.24 7.48 10.78
CA ARG A 102 1.83 6.55 9.71
C ARG A 102 2.99 6.38 8.72
N PRO A 103 3.11 5.22 8.06
CA PRO A 103 4.17 5.02 7.06
C PRO A 103 4.20 6.07 5.95
N VAL A 104 3.04 6.54 5.50
CA VAL A 104 2.93 7.60 4.48
C VAL A 104 3.61 8.91 4.88
N ASP A 105 3.57 9.26 6.17
CA ASP A 105 4.20 10.48 6.71
C ASP A 105 5.73 10.32 6.83
N MET A 106 6.23 9.10 6.68
CA MET A 106 7.60 8.69 7.01
C MET A 106 8.37 8.17 5.79
N LEU A 107 7.91 8.43 4.58
CA LEU A 107 8.51 7.91 3.34
C LEU A 107 9.98 8.34 3.12
N GLY A 108 10.50 9.32 3.87
CA GLY A 108 11.92 9.65 3.92
C GLY A 108 12.79 8.70 4.78
N SER A 109 12.18 7.86 5.62
CA SER A 109 12.84 6.95 6.57
C SER A 109 12.74 5.49 6.12
N MET A 110 13.16 5.21 4.88
CA MET A 110 12.94 3.90 4.23
C MET A 110 13.41 2.71 5.06
N THR A 111 14.64 2.67 5.57
CA THR A 111 15.16 1.52 6.36
C THR A 111 14.26 1.13 7.53
N LEU A 112 13.67 2.14 8.20
CA LEU A 112 12.77 1.93 9.33
C LEU A 112 11.41 1.39 8.86
N LEU A 113 10.87 1.91 7.76
CA LEU A 113 9.63 1.42 7.16
C LEU A 113 9.77 -0.01 6.65
N GLN A 114 10.89 -0.33 6.01
CA GLN A 114 11.19 -1.68 5.51
C GLN A 114 11.25 -2.68 6.66
N SER A 115 11.90 -2.32 7.78
CA SER A 115 11.97 -3.16 8.98
C SER A 115 10.59 -3.32 9.65
N SER A 116 9.82 -2.24 9.72
CA SER A 116 8.45 -2.25 10.28
C SER A 116 7.48 -3.09 9.44
N LEU A 117 7.62 -3.03 8.11
CA LEU A 117 6.82 -3.81 7.17
C LEU A 117 7.15 -5.31 7.27
N ALA A 118 8.44 -5.66 7.40
CA ALA A 118 8.87 -7.04 7.62
C ALA A 118 8.31 -7.59 8.94
N ALA A 119 8.42 -6.85 10.04
CA ALA A 119 7.85 -7.25 11.33
C ALA A 119 6.31 -7.38 11.29
N PHE A 120 5.64 -6.54 10.50
CA PHE A 120 4.20 -6.65 10.26
C PHE A 120 3.87 -7.92 9.48
N ALA A 121 4.61 -8.23 8.41
CA ALA A 121 4.43 -9.47 7.64
C ALA A 121 4.65 -10.69 8.53
N ASP A 122 5.71 -10.74 9.34
CA ASP A 122 6.00 -11.87 10.23
C ASP A 122 4.89 -12.13 11.25
N ARG A 123 4.12 -11.10 11.63
CA ARG A 123 2.99 -11.25 12.55
C ARG A 123 1.77 -11.92 11.92
N TYR A 124 1.45 -11.57 10.67
CA TYR A 124 0.17 -11.90 10.04
C TYR A 124 0.26 -12.87 8.87
N ARG A 125 1.44 -13.02 8.26
CA ARG A 125 1.64 -13.92 7.13
C ARG A 125 1.24 -15.34 7.56
N PRO A 126 0.30 -15.98 6.84
CA PRO A 126 -0.06 -17.37 7.09
C PRO A 126 1.17 -18.26 7.05
N LEU A 127 1.28 -19.19 7.99
CA LEU A 127 2.32 -20.22 7.91
C LEU A 127 1.99 -21.07 6.68
N GLU A 128 2.85 -21.04 5.67
CA GLU A 128 2.74 -21.95 4.54
C GLU A 128 2.94 -23.37 5.10
N GLY A 129 1.84 -24.10 5.27
CA GLY A 129 1.89 -25.49 5.69
C GLY A 129 2.73 -26.27 4.69
N ARG A 130 3.81 -26.92 5.17
CA ARG A 130 4.49 -27.96 4.40
C ARG A 130 3.43 -28.99 4.02
N ARG A 131 3.02 -28.99 2.76
CA ARG A 131 2.29 -30.08 2.13
C ARG A 131 3.30 -31.05 1.56
#